data_AF-A0A5N5I6E7-F1
#
_entry.id   AF-A0A5N5I6E7-F1
#
_cell.length_a   1.000
_cell.length_b   1.000
_cell.length_c   1.000
_cell.angle_alpha   90.00
_cell.angle_beta   90.00
_cell.angle_gamma   90.00
#
_symmetry.space_group_name_H-M   'P 1'
#
loop_
_entity.id
_entity.type
_entity.pdbx_description
1 polymer ?
#
loop_
_entity_poly.entity_id
_entity_poly.type
_entity_poly.pdbx_seq_one_letter_code
_entity_poly.pdbx_strand_id
1 'polypeptide(L)'
;MMLKSKFFLCPSGHEVASRRIVEAINAECVLVIVSEHYALPFSEVLRWEAFSVKVEVSEIWRLKEVLMGVPEKYRWLVENLRVVRRHFELNQSAKRFDVFHMTLHSVWLRRINLGLAEIIIFFCLYIW
;
A
#
# COMPACT_ATOMS: atom_id res chain seq x y z
N MET A 1 18.74 -4.44 2.81
CA MET A 1 18.90 -4.56 4.28
C MET A 1 17.68 -3.94 4.95
N MET A 2 16.60 -4.72 5.13
CA MET A 2 15.40 -4.38 5.93
C MET A 2 15.03 -5.46 6.95
N LEU A 3 15.84 -6.53 7.04
CA LEU A 3 15.48 -7.79 7.70
C LEU A 3 15.43 -7.74 9.24
N LYS A 4 15.66 -6.57 9.86
CA LYS A 4 15.64 -6.41 11.34
C LYS A 4 14.84 -5.20 11.84
N SER A 5 14.30 -4.36 10.95
CA SER A 5 13.51 -3.21 11.40
C SER A 5 12.08 -3.64 11.73
N LYS A 6 11.54 -3.15 12.85
CA LYS A 6 10.12 -3.35 13.20
C LYS A 6 9.20 -2.41 12.42
N PHE A 7 9.68 -1.20 12.16
CA PHE A 7 8.93 -0.13 11.53
C PHE A 7 9.66 0.38 10.27
N PHE A 8 8.90 0.70 9.23
CA PHE A 8 9.40 1.33 8.01
C PHE A 8 8.75 2.70 7.83
N LEU A 9 9.54 3.77 7.86
CA LEU A 9 9.01 5.11 7.62
C LEU A 9 8.79 5.36 6.12
N CYS A 10 7.56 5.75 5.79
CA CYS A 10 7.11 6.20 4.49
C CYS A 10 6.68 7.68 4.57
N PRO A 11 7.62 8.64 4.53
CA PRO A 11 7.24 10.02 4.29
C PRO A 11 6.63 10.16 2.89
N SER A 12 5.62 11.02 2.74
CA SER A 12 5.08 11.33 1.41
C SER A 12 6.16 11.98 0.56
N GLY A 13 6.71 11.20 -0.37
CA GLY A 13 7.50 11.69 -1.49
C GLY A 13 6.60 12.09 -2.66
N HIS A 14 7.21 12.72 -3.68
CA HIS A 14 6.54 13.17 -4.91
C HIS A 14 6.04 12.01 -5.81
N GLU A 15 6.34 10.75 -5.46
CA GLU A 15 5.96 9.56 -6.23
C GLU A 15 4.74 8.86 -5.62
N VAL A 16 3.68 8.77 -6.43
CA VAL A 16 2.31 8.35 -6.06
C VAL A 16 2.19 6.85 -5.70
N ALA A 17 3.24 6.06 -5.83
CA ALA A 17 3.25 4.66 -5.38
C ALA A 17 4.70 4.19 -5.28
N SER A 18 5.43 4.69 -4.27
CA SER A 18 6.84 4.35 -4.14
C SER A 18 7.00 2.83 -4.01
N ARG A 19 7.87 2.24 -4.83
CA ARG A 19 8.33 0.84 -4.74
C ARG A 19 8.65 0.42 -3.30
N ARG A 20 9.07 1.38 -2.47
CA ARG A 20 9.36 1.25 -1.03
C ARG A 20 8.20 0.66 -0.22
N ILE A 21 6.95 0.99 -0.54
CA ILE A 21 5.77 0.45 0.18
C ILE A 21 5.65 -1.05 -0.06
N VAL A 22 5.75 -1.47 -1.33
CA VAL A 22 5.68 -2.87 -1.71
C VAL A 22 6.85 -3.66 -1.11
N GLU A 23 8.05 -3.09 -1.12
CA GLU A 23 9.23 -3.71 -0.50
C GLU A 23 9.07 -3.90 1.01
N ALA A 24 8.50 -2.91 1.72
CA ALA A 24 8.26 -2.98 3.15
C ALA A 24 7.17 -4.02 3.50
N ILE A 25 6.10 -4.08 2.70
CA ILE A 25 5.06 -5.12 2.82
C ILE A 25 5.66 -6.51 2.63
N ASN A 26 6.50 -6.70 1.60
CA ASN A 26 7.15 -7.98 1.34
C ASN A 26 8.16 -8.37 2.43
N ALA A 27 8.76 -7.37 3.10
CA ALA A 27 9.64 -7.56 4.26
C ALA A 27 8.89 -7.73 5.60
N GLU A 28 7.54 -7.72 5.60
CA GLU A 28 6.69 -7.80 6.80
C GLU A 28 7.00 -6.73 7.85
N CYS A 29 7.42 -5.55 7.39
CA CYS A 29 7.73 -4.41 8.25
C CYS A 29 6.50 -3.50 8.39
N VAL A 30 6.12 -3.14 9.62
CA VAL A 30 4.95 -2.27 9.85
C VAL A 30 5.23 -0.88 9.27
N LEU A 31 4.39 -0.47 8.33
CA LEU A 31 4.50 0.82 7.66
C LEU A 31 4.10 1.97 8.58
N VAL A 32 4.92 3.02 8.62
CA VAL A 32 4.63 4.28 9.30
C VAL A 32 4.52 5.36 8.23
N ILE A 33 3.30 5.67 7.84
CA ILE A 33 2.98 6.59 6.75
C ILE A 33 2.92 8.00 7.32
N VAL A 34 3.86 8.86 6.90
CA VAL A 34 3.92 10.26 7.33
C VAL A 34 3.44 11.14 6.18
N SER A 35 2.18 11.59 6.23
CA SER A 35 1.61 12.46 5.20
C SER A 35 0.27 13.07 5.59
N GLU A 36 -0.03 14.25 5.03
CA GLU A 36 -1.35 14.88 5.10
C GLU A 36 -2.34 14.23 4.12
N HIS A 37 -1.95 14.06 2.85
CA HIS A 37 -2.83 13.59 1.76
C HIS A 37 -2.12 12.59 0.82
N TYR A 38 -1.63 11.47 1.36
CA TYR A 38 -1.04 10.41 0.53
C TYR A 38 -2.10 9.45 0.01
N ALA A 39 -2.28 9.40 -1.32
CA ALA A 39 -3.14 8.42 -1.97
C ALA A 39 -2.45 7.04 -1.96
N LEU A 40 -2.87 6.17 -1.05
CA LEU A 40 -2.30 4.83 -0.93
C LEU A 40 -2.84 3.90 -2.03
N PRO A 41 -2.03 2.94 -2.52
CA PRO A 41 -2.51 2.00 -3.50
C PRO A 41 -3.64 1.15 -2.92
N PHE A 42 -4.68 0.95 -3.72
CA PHE A 42 -5.82 0.10 -3.36
C PHE A 42 -6.55 0.52 -2.08
N SER A 43 -6.52 1.80 -1.68
CA SER A 43 -7.25 2.32 -0.51
C SER A 43 -8.76 2.04 -0.55
N GLU A 44 -9.29 1.78 -1.75
CA GLU A 44 -10.71 1.54 -1.99
C GLU A 44 -11.12 0.11 -1.61
N VAL A 45 -10.13 -0.77 -1.41
CA VAL A 45 -10.32 -2.19 -1.08
C VAL A 45 -9.62 -2.53 0.24
N LEU A 46 -8.47 -1.91 0.52
CA LEU A 46 -7.64 -2.18 1.69
C LEU A 46 -7.83 -1.09 2.76
N ARG A 47 -8.13 -1.52 3.97
CA ARG A 47 -8.15 -0.66 5.16
C ARG A 47 -6.74 -0.51 5.72
N TRP A 48 -6.05 0.55 5.35
CA TRP A 48 -4.64 0.77 5.71
C TRP A 48 -4.41 0.90 7.22
N GLU A 49 -5.38 1.39 7.97
CA GLU A 49 -5.33 1.51 9.44
C GLU A 49 -5.24 0.15 10.13
N ALA A 50 -5.56 -0.95 9.43
CA ALA A 50 -5.51 -2.29 9.97
C ALA A 50 -4.10 -2.92 10.00
N PHE A 51 -3.16 -2.37 9.22
CA PHE A 51 -1.82 -2.94 9.08
C PHE A 51 -0.69 -1.90 9.00
N SER A 52 -1.03 -0.61 9.10
CA SER A 52 -0.08 0.50 9.10
C SER A 52 -0.41 1.53 10.18
N VAL A 53 0.57 2.38 10.49
CA VAL A 53 0.43 3.51 11.40
C VAL A 53 0.48 4.77 10.56
N LYS A 54 -0.56 5.61 10.63
CA LYS A 54 -0.57 6.92 9.99
C LYS A 54 -0.12 7.97 11.01
N VAL A 55 0.76 8.88 10.58
CA VAL A 55 1.23 10.03 11.35
C VAL A 55 1.07 11.25 10.46
N GLU A 56 0.47 12.32 10.99
CA GLU A 56 0.39 13.58 10.25
C GLU A 56 1.76 14.25 10.17
N VAL A 57 1.99 15.08 9.15
CA VAL A 57 3.27 15.79 9.00
C VAL A 57 3.51 16.73 10.18
N SER A 58 2.44 17.34 10.70
CA SER A 58 2.45 18.07 11.96
C SER A 58 2.94 17.17 13.10
N GLU A 59 2.44 15.95 13.30
CA GLU A 59 2.83 15.14 14.46
C GLU A 59 4.21 14.45 14.37
N ILE A 60 5.03 14.76 13.35
CA ILE A 60 6.32 14.12 13.15
C ILE A 60 7.27 14.27 14.34
N TRP A 61 7.20 15.39 15.08
CA TRP A 61 8.01 15.60 16.29
C TRP A 61 7.64 14.63 17.43
N ARG A 62 6.42 14.09 17.43
CA ARG A 62 5.93 13.09 18.41
C ARG A 62 6.09 11.66 17.92
N LEU A 63 6.70 11.43 16.76
CA LEU A 63 6.83 10.12 16.14
C LEU A 63 7.38 9.06 17.11
N LYS A 64 8.37 9.41 17.93
CA LYS A 64 8.93 8.50 18.94
C LYS A 64 7.87 8.07 19.96
N GLU A 65 7.07 9.00 20.46
CA GLU A 65 5.98 8.72 21.42
C GLU A 65 4.93 7.81 20.80
N VAL A 66 4.51 8.11 19.57
CA VAL A 66 3.54 7.31 18.82
C VAL A 66 4.05 5.87 18.68
N LEU A 67 5.28 5.69 18.18
CA LEU A 67 5.85 4.35 17.97
C LEU A 67 6.10 3.58 19.26
N MET A 68 6.40 4.26 20.36
CA MET A 68 6.49 3.64 21.69
C MET A 68 5.14 3.17 22.23
N GLY A 69 4.02 3.74 21.75
CA GLY A 69 2.65 3.31 22.10
C GLY A 69 2.10 2.15 21.25
N VAL A 70 2.75 1.80 20.13
CA VAL A 70 2.34 0.69 19.25
C VAL A 70 2.61 -0.74 19.77
N PRO A 71 3.49 -1.06 20.75
CA PRO A 71 3.86 -2.44 21.07
C PRO A 71 2.70 -3.41 21.33
N GLU A 72 1.62 -2.94 21.96
CA GLU A 72 0.44 -3.76 22.25
C GLU A 72 -0.31 -4.17 20.98
N LYS A 73 -0.37 -3.29 19.98
CA LYS A 73 -1.02 -3.53 18.68
C LYS A 73 -0.08 -4.05 17.61
N TYR A 74 1.23 -4.03 17.84
CA TYR A 74 2.24 -4.39 16.84
C TYR A 74 2.03 -5.79 16.25
N ARG A 75 1.74 -6.78 17.11
CA ARG A 75 1.51 -8.16 16.65
C ARG A 75 0.33 -8.26 15.70
N TRP A 76 -0.77 -7.56 16.02
CA TRP A 76 -1.96 -7.49 15.19
C TRP A 76 -1.69 -6.81 13.84
N LEU A 77 -0.92 -5.72 13.84
CA LEU A 77 -0.52 -5.03 12.60
C LEU A 77 0.29 -5.97 11.68
N VAL A 78 1.25 -6.72 12.24
CA VAL A 78 2.07 -7.68 11.47
C VAL A 78 1.22 -8.84 10.92
N GLU A 79 0.29 -9.38 11.70
CA GLU A 79 -0.61 -10.44 11.24
C GLU A 79 -1.48 -9.98 10.06
N ASN A 80 -2.06 -8.78 10.14
CA ASN A 80 -2.80 -8.21 9.02
C ASN A 80 -1.90 -7.92 7.82
N LEU A 81 -0.67 -7.45 8.06
CA LEU A 81 0.30 -7.19 6.99
C LEU A 81 0.62 -8.47 6.20
N ARG A 82 0.75 -9.62 6.88
CA ARG A 82 0.95 -10.93 6.23
C ARG A 82 -0.23 -11.34 5.35
N VAL A 83 -1.45 -11.07 5.80
CA VAL A 83 -2.65 -11.32 4.99
C VAL A 83 -2.68 -10.40 3.78
N VAL A 84 -2.29 -9.14 3.95
CA VAL A 84 -2.29 -8.13 2.89
C VAL A 84 -1.19 -8.35 1.86
N ARG A 85 -0.05 -8.89 2.27
CA ARG A 85 1.12 -9.15 1.41
C ARG A 85 0.77 -9.87 0.11
N ARG A 86 -0.11 -10.89 0.17
CA ARG A 86 -0.55 -11.65 -1.01
C ARG A 86 -1.24 -10.78 -2.09
N HIS A 87 -1.82 -9.65 -1.70
CA HIS A 87 -2.50 -8.72 -2.61
C HIS A 87 -1.51 -7.83 -3.39
N PHE A 88 -0.24 -7.81 -2.99
CA PHE A 88 0.85 -7.10 -3.65
C PHE A 88 1.81 -8.04 -4.40
N GLU A 89 1.49 -9.34 -4.48
CA GLU A 89 2.28 -10.33 -5.20
C GLU A 89 1.81 -10.48 -6.65
N LEU A 90 2.77 -10.47 -7.58
CA LEU A 90 2.51 -10.81 -8.98
C LEU A 90 2.58 -12.33 -9.13
N ASN A 91 1.46 -12.95 -9.48
CA ASN A 91 1.35 -14.39 -9.71
C ASN A 91 1.48 -14.71 -11.21
N GLN A 92 2.06 -15.86 -11.56
CA GLN A 92 2.15 -16.31 -12.97
C GLN A 92 0.76 -16.55 -13.58
N SER A 93 -0.13 -17.17 -12.81
CA SER A 93 -1.56 -17.26 -13.12
C SER A 93 -2.31 -16.31 -12.21
N ALA A 94 -3.25 -15.55 -12.78
CA ALA A 94 -3.99 -14.54 -12.04
C ALA A 94 -4.82 -15.19 -10.92
N LYS A 95 -4.65 -14.75 -9.68
CA LYS A 95 -5.37 -15.23 -8.50
C LYS A 95 -6.36 -14.19 -8.01
N ARG A 96 -7.44 -14.64 -7.38
CA ARG A 96 -8.47 -13.74 -6.83
C ARG A 96 -7.82 -12.76 -5.84
N PHE A 97 -8.06 -11.46 -6.04
CA PHE A 97 -7.48 -10.35 -5.27
C PHE A 97 -5.96 -10.24 -5.32
N ASP A 98 -5.29 -10.76 -6.35
CA ASP A 98 -3.88 -10.45 -6.57
C ASP A 98 -3.66 -9.02 -7.06
N VAL A 99 -2.40 -8.60 -7.17
CA VAL A 99 -2.05 -7.23 -7.57
C VAL A 99 -2.63 -6.86 -8.94
N PHE A 100 -2.75 -7.83 -9.84
CA PHE A 100 -3.33 -7.62 -11.18
C PHE A 100 -4.82 -7.31 -11.10
N HIS A 101 -5.60 -8.15 -10.43
CA HIS A 101 -7.04 -7.91 -10.24
C HIS A 101 -7.32 -6.64 -9.43
N MET A 102 -6.54 -6.38 -8.39
CA MET A 102 -6.66 -5.18 -7.56
C MET A 102 -6.38 -3.90 -8.36
N THR A 103 -5.40 -3.95 -9.27
CA THR A 103 -5.10 -2.86 -10.20
C THR A 103 -6.23 -2.64 -11.19
N LEU A 104 -6.70 -3.70 -11.86
CA LEU A 104 -7.84 -3.60 -12.79
C LEU A 104 -9.09 -3.04 -12.11
N HIS A 105 -9.40 -3.52 -10.90
CA HIS A 105 -10.53 -3.03 -10.12
C HIS A 105 -10.38 -1.56 -9.73
N SER A 106 -9.20 -1.15 -9.25
CA SER A 106 -8.95 0.25 -8.87
C SER A 106 -9.01 1.18 -10.08
N VAL A 107 -8.47 0.72 -11.21
CA VAL A 107 -8.56 1.43 -12.47
C VAL A 107 -10.03 1.49 -12.94
N TRP A 108 -10.81 0.41 -12.84
CA TRP A 108 -12.24 0.41 -13.15
C TRP A 108 -13.05 1.38 -12.29
N LEU A 109 -12.83 1.38 -10.97
CA LEU A 109 -13.46 2.34 -10.05
C LEU A 109 -13.10 3.79 -10.38
N ARG A 110 -11.88 4.04 -10.87
CA ARG A 110 -11.40 5.36 -11.29
C ARG A 110 -11.76 5.72 -12.74
N ARG A 111 -12.10 4.73 -13.58
CA ARG A 111 -12.33 4.82 -15.04
C ARG A 111 -13.66 5.46 -15.43
N ILE A 112 -14.52 5.84 -14.48
CA ILE A 112 -15.65 6.73 -14.79
C ILE A 112 -15.23 8.22 -14.75
N ASN A 113 -13.99 8.55 -14.33
CA ASN A 113 -13.51 9.94 -14.25
C ASN A 113 -12.39 10.31 -15.24
N LEU A 114 -11.95 9.39 -16.09
CA LEU A 114 -10.99 9.68 -17.16
C LEU A 114 -11.65 9.27 -18.46
N GLY A 115 -11.92 10.23 -19.35
CA GLY A 115 -12.43 10.01 -20.72
C GLY A 115 -11.40 9.27 -21.60
N LEU A 116 -10.96 8.10 -21.16
CA LEU A 116 -9.94 7.24 -21.74
C LEU A 116 -10.57 5.92 -22.16
N ALA A 117 -11.63 5.97 -22.97
CA ALA A 117 -12.17 4.78 -23.61
C ALA A 117 -11.15 4.11 -24.56
N GLU A 118 -10.21 4.89 -25.11
CA GLU A 118 -9.33 4.42 -26.19
C GLU A 118 -8.03 3.73 -25.73
N ILE A 119 -7.42 4.14 -24.61
CA ILE A 119 -6.14 3.55 -24.14
C ILE A 119 -6.32 2.12 -23.62
N ILE A 120 -7.49 1.82 -23.08
CA ILE A 120 -7.84 0.51 -22.54
C ILE A 120 -7.97 -0.51 -23.66
N ILE A 121 -8.60 -0.10 -24.75
CA ILE A 121 -8.75 -0.90 -25.97
C ILE A 121 -7.36 -1.19 -26.55
N PHE A 122 -6.44 -0.21 -26.53
CA PHE A 122 -5.06 -0.42 -26.99
C PHE A 122 -4.30 -1.46 -26.15
N PHE A 123 -4.44 -1.44 -24.82
CA PHE A 123 -3.81 -2.46 -23.96
C PHE A 123 -4.45 -3.85 -24.11
N CYS A 124 -5.76 -3.93 -24.40
CA CYS A 124 -6.44 -5.20 -24.66
C CYS A 124 -6.20 -5.77 -26.07
N LEU A 125 -5.86 -4.95 -27.07
CA LEU A 125 -5.67 -5.39 -28.46
C LEU A 125 -4.20 -5.58 -28.88
N TYR A 126 -3.23 -4.95 -28.20
CA TYR A 126 -1.81 -5.00 -28.62
C TYR A 126 -0.86 -5.71 -27.63
N ILE A 127 -1.35 -6.14 -26.46
CA ILE A 127 -0.58 -6.98 -25.52
C ILE A 127 -1.46 -8.15 -25.04
N TRP A 128 -2.08 -8.84 -26.00
CA TRP A 128 -2.57 -10.21 -25.88
C TRP A 128 -2.17 -10.97 -27.14
#